data_AF-A0A914XV61-F1
#
_entry.id   AF-A0A914XV61-F1
#
_cell.length_a   1.000
_cell.length_b   1.000
_cell.length_c   1.000
_cell.angle_alpha   90.00
_cell.angle_beta   90.00
_cell.angle_gamma   90.00
#
_symmetry.space_group_name_H-M   'P 1'
#
loop_
_entity.id
_entity.type
_entity.pdbx_description
1 polymer ?
#
loop_
_entity_poly.entity_id
_entity_poly.type
_entity_poly.pdbx_seq_one_letter_code
_entity_poly.pdbx_strand_id
1 'polypeptide(L)'
;MANGEVKAARYYYPPRMPLPLPVCFYNPTGYVCCNKQLNDLIVDTYTELEARPKFHTCNLNDIATMLQMKAEARFNTTFETIAGFEDFAQKIHFNGNLACKVEIGGK
;
A
#
# COMPACT_ATOMS: atom_id res chain seq x y z
N MET A 1 31.54 -30.93 22.07
CA MET A 1 31.16 -30.41 20.74
C MET A 1 29.97 -31.22 20.26
N ALA A 2 28.80 -30.59 20.12
CA ALA A 2 27.70 -31.06 19.30
C ALA A 2 26.86 -29.83 18.95
N ASN A 3 27.08 -29.30 17.75
CA ASN A 3 26.36 -28.18 17.17
C ASN A 3 24.90 -28.59 16.93
N GLY A 4 23.97 -28.00 17.67
CA GLY A 4 22.54 -28.02 17.34
C GLY A 4 22.23 -26.92 16.35
N GLU A 5 22.29 -27.22 15.06
CA GLU A 5 21.85 -26.31 14.01
C GLU A 5 20.34 -26.07 14.12
N VAL A 6 19.95 -24.81 14.34
CA VAL A 6 18.57 -24.36 14.29
C VAL A 6 18.10 -24.46 12.83
N LYS A 7 17.26 -25.45 12.51
CA LYS A 7 16.59 -25.55 11.20
C LYS A 7 15.72 -24.30 11.01
N ALA A 8 16.17 -23.38 10.17
CA ALA A 8 15.34 -22.30 9.66
C ALA A 8 14.06 -22.91 9.07
N ALA A 9 12.89 -22.51 9.58
CA ALA A 9 11.63 -22.93 9.01
C ALA A 9 11.65 -22.57 7.51
N ARG A 10 11.49 -23.59 6.66
CA ARG A 10 11.49 -23.44 5.20
C ARG A 10 10.19 -22.72 4.84
N TYR A 11 10.24 -21.40 4.75
CA TYR A 11 9.07 -20.57 4.44
C TYR A 11 8.33 -21.15 3.22
N TYR A 12 7.04 -21.45 3.39
CA TYR A 12 6.16 -21.85 2.30
C TYR A 12 5.51 -20.59 1.73
N TYR A 13 5.99 -20.17 0.56
CA TYR A 13 5.35 -19.09 -0.19
C TYR A 13 4.31 -19.72 -1.12
N PRO A 14 3.00 -19.47 -0.90
CA PRO A 14 1.99 -19.98 -1.79
C PRO A 14 2.21 -19.40 -3.20
N PRO A 15 1.81 -20.12 -4.26
CA PRO A 15 1.83 -19.58 -5.62
C PRO A 15 1.02 -18.28 -5.69
N ARG A 16 1.43 -17.35 -6.56
CA ARG A 16 0.73 -16.08 -6.75
C ARG A 16 -0.74 -16.37 -7.05
N MET A 17 -1.61 -15.98 -6.13
CA MET A 17 -3.04 -16.14 -6.30
C MET A 17 -3.52 -15.25 -7.45
N PRO A 18 -4.56 -15.66 -8.20
CA PRO A 18 -5.21 -14.79 -9.15
C PRO A 18 -5.61 -13.47 -8.47
N LEU A 19 -5.49 -12.37 -9.19
CA LEU A 19 -5.95 -11.07 -8.69
C LEU A 19 -7.45 -11.13 -8.37
N PRO A 20 -7.90 -10.43 -7.32
CA PRO A 20 -9.26 -10.59 -6.81
C PRO A 20 -10.32 -10.12 -7.81
N LEU A 21 -9.98 -9.18 -8.70
CA LEU A 21 -10.82 -8.73 -9.80
C LEU A 21 -10.01 -8.63 -11.11
N PRO A 22 -10.65 -8.79 -12.29
CA PRO A 22 -10.00 -8.65 -13.60
C PRO A 22 -9.40 -7.26 -13.85
N VAL A 23 -9.96 -6.22 -13.23
CA VAL A 23 -9.48 -4.83 -13.35
C VAL A 23 -8.23 -4.55 -12.50
N CYS A 24 -7.91 -5.45 -11.56
CA CYS A 24 -6.72 -5.27 -10.74
C CYS A 24 -5.44 -5.52 -11.53
N PHE A 25 -4.38 -4.85 -11.11
CA PHE A 25 -3.06 -4.91 -11.70
C PHE A 25 -1.99 -4.84 -10.61
N TYR A 26 -0.80 -5.31 -10.94
CA TYR A 26 0.40 -5.01 -10.16
C TYR A 26 0.94 -3.66 -10.62
N ASN A 27 1.10 -2.73 -9.69
CA ASN A 27 1.75 -1.46 -9.96
C ASN A 27 3.28 -1.65 -10.15
N PRO A 28 4.03 -0.60 -10.56
CA PRO A 28 5.48 -0.70 -10.77
C PRO A 28 6.27 -1.16 -9.53
N THR A 29 5.68 -1.02 -8.34
CA THR A 29 6.31 -1.39 -7.06
C THR A 29 5.93 -2.81 -6.63
N GLY A 30 5.19 -3.55 -7.48
CA GLY A 30 4.88 -4.97 -7.28
C GLY A 30 3.67 -5.24 -6.39
N TYR A 31 2.94 -4.21 -5.94
CA TYR A 31 1.74 -4.37 -5.13
C TYR A 31 0.47 -4.26 -5.97
N VAL A 32 -0.62 -4.81 -5.41
CA VAL A 32 -1.90 -4.89 -6.10
C VAL A 32 -2.69 -3.60 -5.93
N CYS A 33 -3.18 -3.07 -7.05
CA CYS A 33 -4.19 -2.03 -7.10
C CYS A 33 -5.33 -2.43 -8.04
N CYS A 34 -6.55 -2.07 -7.68
CA CYS A 34 -7.75 -2.40 -8.44
C CYS A 34 -8.35 -1.20 -9.18
N ASN A 35 -7.82 0.01 -8.94
CA ASN A 35 -8.26 1.22 -9.58
C ASN A 35 -7.05 2.12 -9.92
N LYS A 36 -6.89 2.42 -11.21
CA LYS A 36 -5.78 3.27 -11.70
C LYS A 36 -5.84 4.69 -11.14
N GLN A 37 -7.02 5.29 -11.05
CA GLN A 37 -7.17 6.63 -10.50
C GLN A 37 -6.80 6.68 -9.02
N LEU A 38 -7.08 5.61 -8.27
CA LEU A 38 -6.67 5.51 -6.87
C LEU A 38 -5.16 5.34 -6.73
N ASN A 39 -4.53 4.52 -7.58
CA ASN A 39 -3.07 4.40 -7.65
C ASN A 39 -2.41 5.77 -7.92
N ASP A 40 -2.89 6.47 -8.95
CA ASP A 40 -2.34 7.77 -9.35
C ASP A 40 -2.54 8.80 -8.23
N LEU A 41 -3.71 8.82 -7.57
CA LEU A 41 -3.99 9.70 -6.42
C LEU A 41 -3.00 9.45 -5.26
N ILE A 42 -2.64 8.20 -4.97
CA ILE A 42 -1.70 7.87 -3.90
C ILE A 42 -0.31 8.45 -4.24
N VAL A 43 0.18 8.20 -5.45
CA VAL A 43 1.48 8.67 -5.93
C VAL A 43 1.54 10.20 -5.97
N ASP A 44 0.53 10.85 -6.51
CA ASP A 44 0.45 12.31 -6.63
C ASP A 44 0.40 12.97 -5.25
N THR A 45 -0.39 12.42 -4.33
CA THR A 45 -0.50 12.96 -2.97
C THR A 45 0.82 12.86 -2.21
N TYR A 46 1.53 11.73 -2.33
CA TYR A 46 2.85 11.59 -1.70
C TYR A 46 3.86 12.57 -2.31
N THR A 47 3.90 12.68 -3.63
CA THR A 47 4.79 13.60 -4.35
C THR A 47 4.54 15.05 -3.94
N GLU A 48 3.27 15.46 -3.79
CA GLU A 48 2.90 16.78 -3.29
C GLU A 48 3.34 17.01 -1.83
N LEU A 49 3.31 15.98 -0.99
CA LEU A 49 3.78 16.08 0.39
C LEU A 49 5.30 16.25 0.44
N GLU A 50 6.05 15.44 -0.32
CA GLU A 50 7.50 15.53 -0.40
C GLU A 50 8.00 16.90 -0.90
N ALA A 51 7.24 17.55 -1.79
CA ALA A 51 7.56 18.89 -2.26
C ALA A 51 7.41 19.99 -1.18
N ARG A 52 6.80 19.71 -0.01
CA ARG A 52 6.59 20.71 1.05
C ARG A 52 7.88 20.94 1.86
N PRO A 53 8.32 22.20 2.07
CA PRO A 53 9.59 22.51 2.76
C PRO A 53 9.74 21.99 4.20
N LYS A 54 8.66 21.58 4.86
CA LYS A 54 8.65 21.11 6.25
C LYS A 54 8.12 19.69 6.40
N PHE A 55 7.84 19.01 5.30
CA PHE A 55 7.39 17.63 5.36
C PHE A 55 8.57 16.71 5.63
N HIS A 56 8.34 15.72 6.48
CA HIS A 56 9.30 14.67 6.75
C HIS A 56 8.62 13.35 6.41
N THR A 57 9.29 12.49 5.63
CA THR A 57 8.73 11.21 5.14
C THR A 57 8.33 10.25 6.26
N CYS A 58 8.87 10.43 7.47
CA CYS A 58 8.43 9.67 8.66
C CYS A 58 7.12 10.15 9.30
N ASN A 59 6.50 11.23 8.80
CA ASN A 59 5.21 11.69 9.30
C ASN A 59 4.06 10.89 8.66
N LEU A 60 3.96 9.61 9.06
CA LEU A 60 2.93 8.69 8.57
C LEU A 60 1.52 9.19 8.81
N ASN A 61 1.30 9.94 9.90
CA ASN A 61 -0.01 10.51 10.22
C ASN A 61 -0.44 11.55 9.18
N ASP A 62 0.47 12.45 8.76
CA ASP A 62 0.16 13.45 7.73
C ASP A 62 -0.07 12.77 6.37
N ILE A 63 0.74 11.76 6.02
CA ILE A 63 0.54 10.95 4.82
C ILE A 63 -0.85 10.30 4.81
N ALA A 64 -1.18 9.54 5.85
CA ALA A 64 -2.44 8.81 5.94
C ALA A 64 -3.64 9.77 5.93
N THR A 65 -3.56 10.87 6.69
CA THR A 65 -4.63 11.88 6.78
C THR A 65 -4.88 12.54 5.43
N MET A 66 -3.82 12.97 4.74
CA MET A 66 -3.93 13.66 3.45
C MET A 66 -4.42 12.72 2.34
N LEU A 67 -3.95 11.47 2.33
CA LEU A 67 -4.43 10.44 1.41
C LEU A 67 -5.92 10.15 1.63
N GLN A 68 -6.33 9.93 2.87
CA GLN A 68 -7.73 9.67 3.19
C GLN A 68 -8.62 10.83 2.73
N MET A 69 -8.30 12.06 3.15
CA MET A 69 -9.07 13.24 2.77
C MET A 69 -9.23 13.38 1.24
N LYS A 70 -8.14 13.19 0.49
CA LYS A 70 -8.17 13.30 -0.98
C LYS A 70 -8.93 12.15 -1.63
N ALA A 71 -8.76 10.92 -1.16
CA ALA A 71 -9.48 9.76 -1.68
C ALA A 71 -10.99 9.92 -1.43
N GLU A 72 -11.39 10.32 -0.22
CA GLU A 72 -12.79 10.54 0.12
C GLU A 72 -13.43 11.63 -0.74
N ALA A 73 -12.73 12.75 -0.92
CA ALA A 73 -13.18 13.82 -1.81
C ALA A 73 -13.26 13.38 -3.28
N ARG A 74 -12.30 12.57 -3.75
CA ARG A 74 -12.22 12.14 -5.16
C ARG A 74 -13.31 11.14 -5.53
N PHE A 75 -13.62 10.21 -4.63
CA PHE A 75 -14.52 9.09 -4.89
C PHE A 75 -15.90 9.24 -4.22
N ASN A 76 -16.12 10.34 -3.48
CA ASN A 76 -17.39 10.65 -2.80
C ASN A 76 -17.89 9.49 -1.92
N THR A 77 -16.97 8.88 -1.17
CA THR A 77 -17.23 7.78 -0.23
C THR A 77 -16.14 7.76 0.84
N THR A 78 -16.34 7.03 1.93
CA THR A 78 -15.36 6.94 3.03
C THR A 78 -14.19 6.02 2.68
N PHE A 79 -13.00 6.32 3.18
CA PHE A 79 -11.80 5.49 3.01
C PHE A 79 -11.15 5.16 4.34
N GLU A 80 -10.60 3.96 4.44
CA GLU A 80 -9.62 3.60 5.45
C GLU A 80 -8.23 3.69 4.81
N THR A 81 -7.33 4.49 5.40
CA THR A 81 -5.96 4.65 4.92
C THR A 81 -4.97 4.18 5.98
N ILE A 82 -4.04 3.30 5.59
CA ILE A 82 -2.95 2.82 6.43
C ILE A 82 -1.64 3.19 5.75
N ALA A 83 -0.76 3.88 6.47
CA ALA A 83 0.60 4.16 6.04
C ALA A 83 1.58 3.49 7.01
N GLY A 84 2.59 2.81 6.46
CA GLY A 84 3.61 2.07 7.22
C GLY A 84 5.01 2.49 6.81
N PHE A 85 6.00 2.09 7.62
CA PHE A 85 7.40 2.22 7.23
C PHE A 85 7.90 1.06 6.37
N GLU A 86 7.24 -0.08 6.46
CA GLU A 86 7.60 -1.33 5.81
C GLU A 86 6.33 -2.04 5.32
N ASP A 87 6.55 -3.10 4.56
CA ASP A 87 5.52 -3.97 4.04
C ASP A 87 4.61 -4.52 5.17
N PHE A 88 3.31 -4.44 4.97
CA PHE A 88 2.30 -5.08 5.80
C PHE A 88 1.35 -5.95 4.97
N ALA A 89 1.00 -7.11 5.53
CA ALA A 89 -0.03 -7.97 4.96
C ALA A 89 -1.41 -7.40 5.25
N GLN A 90 -2.28 -7.38 4.24
CA GLN A 90 -3.67 -6.93 4.38
C GLN A 90 -4.64 -7.99 3.86
N LYS A 91 -5.74 -8.18 4.58
CA LYS A 91 -6.91 -8.95 4.14
C LYS A 91 -8.14 -8.08 4.38
N ILE A 92 -8.69 -7.55 3.31
CA ILE A 92 -9.75 -6.56 3.36
C ILE A 92 -10.95 -6.99 2.51
N HIS A 93 -12.15 -6.60 2.96
CA HIS A 93 -13.34 -6.62 2.12
C HIS A 93 -13.55 -5.20 1.58
N PHE A 94 -13.37 -5.02 0.28
CA PHE A 94 -13.36 -3.70 -0.35
C PHE A 94 -14.58 -3.49 -1.24
N ASN A 95 -14.96 -2.22 -1.41
CA ASN A 95 -16.10 -1.83 -2.22
C ASN A 95 -15.69 -1.66 -3.69
N GLY A 96 -16.33 -2.41 -4.59
CA GLY A 96 -16.07 -2.33 -6.03
C GLY A 96 -14.60 -2.56 -6.34
N ASN A 97 -13.93 -1.55 -6.90
CA ASN A 97 -12.50 -1.60 -7.24
C ASN A 97 -11.63 -0.66 -6.39
N LEU A 98 -12.17 -0.11 -5.29
CA LEU A 98 -11.52 0.90 -4.45
C LEU A 98 -10.57 0.26 -3.42
N ALA A 99 -9.57 -0.47 -3.92
CA ALA A 99 -8.49 -1.03 -3.13
C ALA A 99 -7.16 -0.84 -3.86
N CYS A 100 -6.15 -0.34 -3.15
CA CYS A 100 -4.83 -0.14 -3.72
C CYS A 100 -3.78 -0.11 -2.62
N LYS A 101 -2.64 -0.74 -2.89
CA LYS A 101 -1.44 -0.66 -2.08
C LYS A 101 -0.29 -0.23 -2.97
N VAL A 102 0.48 0.75 -2.52
CA VAL A 102 1.63 1.31 -3.24
C VAL A 102 2.80 1.38 -2.26
N GLU A 103 4.02 1.17 -2.76
CA GLU A 103 5.25 1.43 -2.00
C GLU A 103 6.01 2.56 -2.70
N ILE A 104 6.34 3.64 -2.00
CA ILE A 104 7.05 4.81 -2.50
C ILE A 104 8.26 5.08 -1.59
N GLY A 105 9.46 5.02 -2.18
CA GLY A 105 10.70 5.28 -1.42
C GLY A 105 11.06 4.21 -0.40
N GLY A 106 10.63 2.96 -0.60
CA GLY A 106 10.82 1.86 0.35
C GLY A 106 9.81 1.87 1.50
N LYS A 107 8.65 2.53 1.31
CA LYS A 107 7.57 2.70 2.30
C LYS A 107 6.22 2.50 1.66
#